data_AF-A0A0G0EIS0-F1
#
_entry.id   AF-A0A0G0EIS0-F1
#
_cell.length_a   1.000
_cell.length_b   1.000
_cell.length_c   1.000
_cell.angle_alpha   90.00
_cell.angle_beta   90.00
_cell.angle_gamma   90.00
#
_symmetry.space_group_name_H-M   'P 1'
#
loop_
_entity.id
_entity.type
_entity.pdbx_description
1 polymer ?
#
loop_
_entity_poly.entity_id
_entity_poly.type
_entity_poly.pdbx_seq_one_letter_code
_entity_poly.pdbx_strand_id
1 'polypeptide(L)'
;MKSKFWKSKKVLVTGGAGFIGSHVVEKLVAREAVVSVLDNLQNGSFENLENVKSNYSFIEGDCTDSEVAGKACRGQDIASYPLHVYIQGNVLFPLLNRKVF
;
A
#
# COMPACT_ATOMS: atom_id res chain seq x y z
N MET A 1 2.64 15.21 17.61
CA MET A 1 3.27 15.35 16.27
C MET A 1 2.91 14.13 15.43
N LYS A 2 2.12 14.29 14.35
CA LYS A 2 1.93 13.19 13.38
C LYS A 2 3.28 12.93 12.70
N SER A 3 3.70 11.67 12.69
CA SER A 3 5.01 11.23 12.19
C SER A 3 5.28 11.69 10.76
N LYS A 4 6.36 12.46 10.54
CA LYS A 4 6.88 12.86 9.20
C LYS A 4 7.42 11.68 8.38
N PHE A 5 7.43 10.46 8.94
CA PHE A 5 8.08 9.29 8.32
C PHE A 5 7.55 8.96 6.93
N TRP A 6 6.24 9.09 6.70
CA TRP A 6 5.58 8.64 5.47
C TRP A 6 5.67 9.64 4.32
N LYS A 7 5.97 10.90 4.62
CA LYS A 7 6.00 11.96 3.62
C LYS A 7 7.04 11.62 2.54
N SER A 8 6.59 11.63 1.28
CA SER A 8 7.38 11.31 0.09
C SER A 8 7.95 9.88 0.02
N LYS A 9 7.55 8.98 0.92
CA LYS A 9 7.94 7.57 0.83
C LYS A 9 7.15 6.87 -0.27
N LYS A 10 7.85 6.09 -1.10
CA LYS A 10 7.26 5.26 -2.13
C LYS A 10 6.78 3.96 -1.52
N VAL A 11 5.46 3.76 -1.50
CA VAL A 11 4.81 2.64 -0.83
C VAL A 11 3.98 1.85 -1.83
N LEU A 12 4.33 0.59 -2.05
CA LEU A 12 3.47 -0.37 -2.74
C LEU A 12 2.44 -0.92 -1.74
N VAL A 13 1.18 -1.04 -2.15
CA VAL A 13 0.12 -1.71 -1.40
C VAL A 13 -0.48 -2.78 -2.30
N THR A 14 -0.26 -4.04 -1.97
CA THR A 14 -0.91 -5.17 -2.64
C THR A 14 -2.29 -5.42 -2.03
N GLY A 15 -3.26 -5.84 -2.85
CA GLY A 15 -4.66 -5.93 -2.42
C GLY A 15 -5.27 -4.57 -2.07
N GLY A 16 -4.73 -3.48 -2.61
CA GLY A 16 -5.08 -2.11 -2.25
C GLY A 16 -6.47 -1.68 -2.69
N ALA A 17 -7.12 -2.39 -3.61
CA ALA A 17 -8.51 -2.16 -3.99
C ALA A 17 -9.50 -3.05 -3.20
N GLY A 18 -9.01 -3.91 -2.31
CA GLY A 18 -9.81 -4.68 -1.37
C GLY A 18 -10.24 -3.88 -0.14
N PHE A 19 -11.10 -4.49 0.70
CA PHE A 19 -11.70 -3.84 1.88
C PHE A 19 -10.66 -3.21 2.84
N ILE A 20 -9.64 -3.95 3.26
CA ILE A 20 -8.62 -3.44 4.19
C ILE A 20 -7.60 -2.56 3.44
N GLY A 21 -7.19 -3.00 2.25
CA GLY A 21 -6.16 -2.33 1.46
C GLY A 21 -6.53 -0.90 1.10
N SER A 22 -7.79 -0.64 0.75
CA SER A 22 -8.23 0.71 0.34
C SER A 22 -8.11 1.73 1.48
N HIS A 23 -8.43 1.34 2.71
CA HIS A 23 -8.25 2.16 3.90
C HIS A 23 -6.77 2.40 4.23
N VAL A 24 -5.89 1.43 3.93
CA VAL A 24 -4.43 1.60 4.06
C VAL A 24 -3.94 2.62 3.04
N VAL A 25 -4.37 2.49 1.77
CA VAL A 25 -4.06 3.43 0.69
C VAL A 25 -4.51 4.84 1.07
N GLU A 26 -5.76 5.02 1.50
CA GLU A 26 -6.31 6.31 1.95
C GLU A 26 -5.44 6.94 3.05
N LYS A 27 -5.09 6.16 4.08
CA LYS A 27 -4.28 6.64 5.21
C LYS A 27 -2.85 7.01 4.81
N LEU A 28 -2.26 6.33 3.84
CA LEU A 28 -0.91 6.59 3.34
C LEU A 28 -0.90 7.86 2.46
N VAL A 29 -1.86 7.99 1.55
CA VAL A 29 -2.04 9.19 0.72
C VAL A 29 -2.28 10.42 1.59
N ALA A 30 -3.13 10.32 2.62
CA ALA A 30 -3.37 11.40 3.59
C ALA A 30 -2.12 11.79 4.41
N ARG A 31 -1.09 10.95 4.42
CA ARG A 31 0.21 11.21 5.05
C ARG A 31 1.29 11.64 4.05
N GLU A 32 0.89 12.00 2.83
CA GLU A 32 1.77 12.46 1.75
C GLU A 32 2.77 11.40 1.28
N ALA A 33 2.45 10.11 1.44
CA ALA A 33 3.19 9.03 0.80
C ALA A 33 2.89 8.98 -0.71
N VAL A 34 3.84 8.49 -1.49
CA VAL A 34 3.67 8.19 -2.92
C VAL A 34 3.22 6.74 -3.02
N VAL A 35 1.94 6.50 -3.27
CA VAL A 35 1.36 5.16 -3.18
C VAL A 35 1.22 4.51 -4.55
N SER A 36 1.65 3.25 -4.67
CA SER A 36 1.35 2.36 -5.78
C SER A 36 0.45 1.23 -5.28
N VAL A 37 -0.60 0.87 -6.01
CA VAL A 37 -1.52 -0.20 -5.68
C VAL A 37 -1.32 -1.35 -6.65
N LEU A 38 -1.09 -2.57 -6.16
CA LEU A 38 -1.11 -3.80 -6.95
C LEU A 38 -2.35 -4.60 -6.57
N ASP A 39 -3.27 -4.79 -7.50
CA ASP A 39 -4.50 -5.53 -7.25
C ASP A 39 -4.98 -6.23 -8.53
N ASN A 40 -5.60 -7.40 -8.39
CA ASN A 40 -6.16 -8.18 -9.51
C ASN A 40 -7.68 -8.01 -9.65
N LEU A 41 -8.31 -7.20 -8.78
CA LEU A 41 -9.74 -6.87 -8.78
C LEU A 41 -10.68 -8.08 -8.64
N GLN A 42 -10.19 -9.25 -8.23
CA GLN A 42 -11.05 -10.43 -8.05
C GLN A 42 -12.02 -10.26 -6.89
N ASN A 43 -11.55 -9.69 -5.78
CA ASN A 43 -12.35 -9.40 -4.57
C ASN A 43 -12.31 -7.91 -4.18
N GLY A 44 -11.67 -7.08 -5.01
CA GLY A 44 -11.54 -5.64 -4.85
C GLY A 44 -12.29 -4.89 -5.93
N SER A 45 -12.49 -3.59 -5.74
CA SER A 45 -13.14 -2.72 -6.72
C SER A 45 -12.52 -1.33 -6.67
N PHE A 46 -12.48 -0.64 -7.81
CA PHE A 46 -12.11 0.77 -7.86
C PHE A 46 -13.02 1.65 -7.00
N GLU A 47 -14.27 1.24 -6.77
CA GLU A 47 -15.22 1.90 -5.86
C GLU A 47 -14.63 2.06 -4.44
N ASN A 48 -13.87 1.06 -3.98
CA ASN A 48 -13.21 1.14 -2.67
C ASN A 48 -12.15 2.24 -2.61
N LEU A 49 -11.64 2.70 -3.75
CA LEU A 49 -10.61 3.74 -3.88
C LEU A 49 -11.17 5.10 -4.31
N GLU A 50 -12.48 5.25 -4.55
CA GLU A 50 -13.09 6.51 -5.01
C GLU A 50 -12.82 7.69 -4.06
N ASN A 51 -12.80 7.41 -2.76
CA ASN A 51 -12.54 8.42 -1.73
C ASN A 51 -11.05 8.79 -1.62
N VAL A 52 -10.16 8.00 -2.22
CA VAL A 52 -8.75 8.31 -2.29
C VAL A 52 -8.56 9.28 -3.44
N LYS A 53 -8.31 10.56 -3.12
CA LYS A 53 -7.84 11.55 -4.10
C LYS A 53 -6.78 10.90 -4.99
N SER A 54 -6.83 11.11 -6.31
CA SER A 54 -6.05 10.42 -7.37
C SER A 54 -4.50 10.50 -7.29
N ASN A 55 -3.94 10.59 -6.08
CA ASN A 55 -2.54 10.58 -5.69
C ASN A 55 -2.02 9.14 -5.44
N TYR A 56 -2.52 8.16 -6.19
CA TYR A 56 -1.94 6.83 -6.21
C TYR A 56 -1.81 6.35 -7.66
N SER A 57 -0.87 5.45 -7.90
CA SER A 57 -0.74 4.73 -9.17
C SER A 57 -1.33 3.34 -9.02
N PHE A 58 -2.05 2.85 -10.03
CA PHE A 58 -2.62 1.50 -10.03
C PHE A 58 -1.83 0.60 -10.97
N ILE A 59 -1.57 -0.63 -10.54
CA ILE A 59 -0.93 -1.71 -11.27
C ILE A 59 -1.90 -2.89 -11.20
N GLU A 60 -2.49 -3.23 -12.34
CA GLU A 60 -3.33 -4.41 -12.41
C GLU A 60 -2.45 -5.66 -12.44
N GLY A 61 -2.69 -6.59 -11.52
CA GLY A 61 -1.95 -7.85 -11.49
C GLY A 61 -2.07 -8.61 -10.18
N ASP A 62 -1.69 -9.89 -10.23
CA ASP A 62 -1.71 -10.77 -9.07
C ASP A 62 -0.39 -10.67 -8.30
N CYS A 63 -0.45 -10.47 -6.98
CA CYS A 63 0.75 -10.42 -6.14
C CYS A 63 1.38 -11.79 -5.88
N THR A 64 0.69 -12.88 -6.21
CA THR A 64 1.24 -14.24 -6.18
C THR A 64 2.12 -14.55 -7.41
N ASP A 65 2.00 -13.76 -8.47
CA ASP A 65 2.92 -13.81 -9.61
C ASP A 65 4.24 -13.12 -9.23
N SER A 66 5.28 -13.93 -9.10
CA SER A 66 6.62 -13.48 -8.70
C SER A 66 7.23 -12.44 -9.66
N GLU A 67 6.90 -12.48 -10.95
CA GLU A 67 7.39 -11.53 -11.94
C GLU A 67 6.68 -10.18 -11.78
N VAL A 68 5.35 -10.21 -11.62
CA VAL A 68 4.53 -9.01 -11.39
C VAL A 68 4.90 -8.36 -10.05
N ALA A 69 4.96 -9.15 -8.98
CA ALA A 69 5.35 -8.68 -7.66
C ALA A 69 6.78 -8.12 -7.67
N GLY A 70 7.72 -8.82 -8.33
CA GLY A 70 9.09 -8.36 -8.51
C GLY A 70 9.16 -7.03 -9.24
N LYS A 71 8.41 -6.86 -10.34
CA LYS A 71 8.30 -5.60 -11.09
C LYS A 71 7.72 -4.48 -10.22
N ALA A 72 6.63 -4.73 -9.52
CA ALA A 72 5.93 -3.74 -8.70
C ALA A 72 6.76 -3.26 -7.50
N CYS A 73 7.63 -4.12 -6.94
CA CYS A 73 8.52 -3.75 -5.84
C CYS A 73 9.67 -2.84 -6.27
N ARG A 74 10.01 -2.76 -7.56
CA ARG A 74 11.17 -1.98 -8.02
C ARG A 74 10.96 -0.49 -7.77
N GLY A 75 11.92 0.13 -7.09
CA GLY A 75 11.91 1.56 -6.81
C GLY A 75 10.98 1.99 -5.67
N GLN A 76 10.42 1.04 -4.92
CA GLN A 76 9.61 1.29 -3.72
C GLN A 76 10.50 1.29 -2.47
N ASP A 77 10.22 2.20 -1.54
CA ASP A 77 10.87 2.19 -0.23
C ASP A 77 10.25 1.12 0.69
N ILE A 78 8.95 0.88 0.49
CA ILE A 78 8.07 0.07 1.35
C ILE A 78 7.07 -0.69 0.47
N ALA A 79 6.76 -1.94 0.81
CA ALA A 79 5.73 -2.76 0.18
C ALA A 79 4.80 -3.39 1.23
N SER A 80 3.49 -3.23 1.08
CA SER A 80 2.47 -3.79 1.96
C SER A 80 1.79 -4.97 1.29
N TYR A 81 1.77 -6.11 1.97
CA TYR A 81 0.81 -7.17 1.80
C TYR A 81 -0.45 -6.87 2.63
N PRO A 82 -1.62 -7.45 2.30
CA PRO A 82 -2.88 -7.19 3.00
C PRO A 82 -2.81 -7.38 4.52
N LEU A 83 -1.78 -8.06 5.03
CA LEU A 83 -1.47 -8.15 6.46
C LEU A 83 -0.05 -7.68 6.87
N HIS A 84 0.94 -7.64 5.96
CA HIS A 84 2.34 -7.32 6.32
C HIS A 84 2.77 -6.00 5.68
N VAL A 85 3.49 -5.12 6.39
CA VAL A 85 4.25 -4.04 5.74
C VAL A 85 5.73 -4.42 5.74
N TYR A 86 6.37 -4.38 4.57
CA TYR A 86 7.79 -4.62 4.35
C TYR A 86 8.46 -3.30 4.01
N ILE A 87 9.55 -2.97 4.68
CA ILE A 87 10.44 -1.86 4.34
C ILE A 87 11.73 -2.51 3.85
N GLN A 88 12.41 -1.98 2.83
CA GLN A 88 13.67 -2.58 2.36
C GLN A 88 14.58 -2.99 3.54
N GLY A 89 14.74 -4.31 3.77
CA GLY A 89 15.55 -4.88 4.84
C GLY A 89 14.85 -5.16 6.19
N ASN A 90 13.56 -4.83 6.40
CA ASN A 90 12.83 -5.06 7.66
C ASN A 90 11.32 -5.33 7.43
N VAL A 91 10.78 -6.42 8.02
CA VAL A 91 9.33 -6.66 8.11
C VAL A 91 8.77 -5.89 9.30
N LEU A 92 7.74 -5.09 9.07
CA LEU A 92 7.19 -4.21 10.08
C LEU A 92 5.68 -4.45 10.23
N PHE A 93 5.37 -5.44 11.05
CA PHE A 93 4.00 -5.85 11.36
C PHE A 93 3.25 -4.93 12.36
N PRO A 94 3.88 -4.14 13.27
CA PRO A 94 3.09 -3.40 14.27
C PRO A 94 2.98 -1.87 14.13
N LEU A 95 3.73 -1.14 13.29
CA LEU A 95 3.68 0.35 13.34
C LEU A 95 2.44 0.99 12.69
N LEU A 96 1.56 0.24 12.03
CA LEU A 96 0.24 0.76 11.64
C LEU A 96 -0.64 1.05 12.87
N ASN A 97 -0.38 0.39 14.00
CA ASN A 97 -1.02 0.64 15.29
C ASN A 97 0.01 1.08 16.34
N ARG A 98 0.43 2.35 16.30
CA ARG A 98 1.09 3.00 17.46
C ARG A 98 0.08 3.47 18.53
N LYS A 99 -1.07 2.79 18.63
CA LYS A 99 -2.12 2.88 19.67
C LYS A 99 -2.94 1.58 19.76
N VAL A 100 -2.30 0.47 20.07
CA VAL A 100 -2.89 -0.69 20.77
C VAL A 100 -1.65 -1.33 21.44
N PHE A 101 -1.32 -1.13 22.71
CA PHE A 101 -2.05 -0.83 23.94
C PHE A 101 -1.67 0.53 24.55
#